data_AF-A0A3D3CQX0-F1
#
_entry.id   AF-A0A3D3CQX0-F1
#
_cell.length_a   1.000
_cell.length_b   1.000
_cell.length_c   1.000
_cell.angle_alpha   90.00
_cell.angle_beta   90.00
_cell.angle_gamma   90.00
#
_symmetry.space_group_name_H-M   'P 1'
#
loop_
_entity.id
_entity.type
_entity.pdbx_description
1 polymer ?
#
loop_
_entity_poly.entity_id
_entity_poly.type
_entity_poly.pdbx_seq_one_letter_code
_entity_poly.pdbx_strand_id
1 'polypeptide(L)' 'GKASYVNVAAGIRLSNNVEITSGIKVGDTVVVTGVLFARPNAPLQVRNVRTLEEFAAMNNNQAAK' A
#
# COMPACT_ATOMS: atom_id res chain seq x y z
N GLY A 1 -9.38 12.82 1.93
CA GLY A 1 -9.06 12.30 3.28
C GLY A 1 -7.85 13.03 3.84
N LYS A 2 -7.46 12.76 5.09
CA LYS A 2 -6.16 13.20 5.64
C LYS A 2 -5.25 11.98 5.78
N ALA A 3 -3.97 12.14 5.49
CA ALA A 3 -2.99 11.06 5.69
C ALA A 3 -2.50 11.06 7.14
N SER A 4 -2.34 9.87 7.72
CA SER A 4 -1.70 9.66 9.01
C SER A 4 -0.44 8.82 8.80
N TYR A 5 0.64 9.18 9.49
CA TYR A 5 1.85 8.36 9.53
C TYR A 5 1.74 7.38 10.70
N VAL A 6 1.72 6.09 10.40
CA VAL A 6 1.62 5.01 11.38
C VAL A 6 2.82 4.11 11.21
N ASN A 7 3.49 3.80 12.32
CA ASN A 7 4.60 2.86 12.31
C ASN A 7 4.05 1.42 12.29
N VAL A 8 4.61 0.59 11.41
CA VAL A 8 4.18 -0.80 11.22
C VAL A 8 5.36 -1.75 11.36
N ALA A 9 5.11 -2.97 11.82
CA ALA A 9 6.12 -4.02 11.85
C ALA A 9 6.04 -4.84 10.56
N ALA A 10 7.09 -4.80 9.75
CA ALA A 10 7.20 -5.60 8.53
C ALA A 10 7.87 -6.96 8.82
N GLY A 11 7.43 -7.99 8.10
CA GLY A 11 7.97 -9.36 8.15
C GLY A 11 8.76 -9.70 6.89
N ILE A 12 8.36 -10.77 6.20
CA ILE A 12 9.04 -11.27 4.99
C ILE A 12 8.94 -10.23 3.86
N ARG A 13 10.07 -9.98 3.19
CA ARG A 13 10.16 -9.13 2.01
C ARG A 13 10.45 -9.96 0.77
N LEU A 14 9.56 -9.85 -0.21
CA LEU A 14 9.71 -10.40 -1.56
C LEU A 14 10.06 -9.26 -2.53
N SER A 15 10.39 -9.61 -3.77
CA SER A 15 10.78 -8.64 -4.81
C SER A 15 9.71 -7.58 -5.09
N ASN A 16 8.44 -7.94 -4.91
CA ASN A 16 7.26 -7.16 -5.26
C ASN A 16 6.33 -6.89 -4.07
N ASN A 17 6.48 -7.60 -2.96
CA ASN A 17 5.57 -7.52 -1.81
C ASN A 17 6.33 -7.49 -0.48
N VAL A 18 5.73 -6.89 0.54
CA VAL A 18 6.22 -6.90 1.92
C VAL A 18 5.07 -7.32 2.82
N GLU A 19 5.33 -8.24 3.73
CA GLU A 19 4.37 -8.67 4.75
C GLU A 19 4.30 -7.66 5.91
N ILE A 20 3.08 -7.35 6.37
CA ILE A 20 2.85 -6.53 7.57
C ILE A 20 2.31 -7.42 8.69
N THR A 21 3.03 -7.45 9.81
CA THR A 21 2.70 -8.30 10.97
C THR A 21 1.88 -7.57 12.03
N SER A 22 2.07 -6.26 12.18
CA SER A 22 1.30 -5.42 13.10
C SER A 22 1.33 -3.95 12.72
N GLY A 23 0.40 -3.17 13.29
CA GLY A 23 0.32 -1.71 13.15
C GLY A 23 -0.86 -1.20 12.32
N ILE A 24 -1.56 -2.08 11.60
CA ILE A 24 -2.80 -1.75 10.85
C ILE A 24 -3.84 -2.86 11.02
N LYS A 25 -5.11 -2.58 10.69
CA LYS A 25 -6.23 -3.53 10.75
C LYS A 25 -6.89 -3.70 9.39
N VAL A 26 -7.64 -4.79 9.24
CA VAL A 26 -8.46 -5.04 8.06
C VAL A 26 -9.50 -3.93 7.93
N GLY A 27 -9.61 -3.34 6.74
CA GLY A 27 -10.46 -2.18 6.46
C GLY A 27 -9.71 -0.85 6.41
N ASP A 28 -8.45 -0.80 6.87
CA ASP A 28 -7.61 0.39 6.71
C ASP A 28 -7.15 0.56 5.26
N THR A 29 -7.08 1.81 4.80
CA THR A 29 -6.58 2.15 3.46
C THR A 29 -5.11 2.51 3.52
N VAL A 30 -4.29 1.82 2.73
CA VAL A 30 -2.84 2.05 2.66
C VAL A 30 -2.47 2.78 1.38
N VAL A 31 -1.63 3.81 1.50
CA VAL A 31 -1.09 4.53 0.35
C VAL A 31 0.12 3.77 -0.20
N VAL A 32 -0.03 3.22 -1.41
CA VAL A 32 1.00 2.42 -2.09
C VAL A 32 1.73 3.17 -3.21
N THR A 33 1.13 4.25 -3.73
CA THR A 33 1.72 5.11 -4.75
C THR A 33 1.68 6.58 -4.33
N GLY A 34 2.68 7.36 -4.74
CA GLY A 34 2.72 8.80 -4.48
C GLY A 34 3.01 9.19 -3.01
N VAL A 35 3.72 8.34 -2.26
CA VAL A 35 4.01 8.56 -0.82
C VAL A 35 4.75 9.87 -0.57
N LEU A 36 5.58 10.36 -1.52
CA LEU A 36 6.26 11.66 -1.40
C LEU A 36 5.30 12.86 -1.28
N PHE A 37 4.07 12.71 -1.78
CA PHE A 37 3.03 13.75 -1.72
C PHE A 37 2.09 13.56 -0.53
N ALA A 38 2.12 12.41 0.14
CA ALA A 38 1.30 12.11 1.30
C ALA A 38 1.94 12.70 2.57
N ARG A 39 1.72 14.00 2.80
CA ARG A 39 2.15 14.67 4.03
C ARG A 39 1.18 14.40 5.18
N PRO A 40 1.67 14.17 6.41
CA PRO A 40 0.80 14.03 7.58
C PRO A 40 -0.11 15.25 7.77
N ASN A 41 -1.38 15.02 8.12
CA ASN A 41 -2.40 16.06 8.37
C ASN A 41 -2.77 16.98 7.20
N ALA A 42 -2.12 16.84 6.04
CA ALA A 42 -2.47 17.57 4.83
C ALA A 42 -3.66 16.90 4.11
N PRO A 43 -4.45 17.68 3.35
CA PRO A 43 -5.51 17.12 2.51
C PRO A 43 -4.90 16.23 1.42
N LEU A 44 -5.40 15.01 1.31
CA LEU A 44 -5.03 14.04 0.27
C LEU A 44 -6.27 13.67 -0.55
N GLN A 45 -6.15 13.74 -1.87
CA GLN A 45 -7.15 13.26 -2.81
C GLN A 45 -6.80 11.84 -3.27
N VAL A 46 -7.76 10.93 -3.13
CA VAL A 46 -7.64 9.55 -3.62
C VAL A 46 -8.15 9.51 -5.06
N ARG A 47 -7.26 9.20 -6.01
CA ARG A 47 -7.60 9.17 -7.45
C ARG A 47 -7.99 7.79 -7.96
N ASN A 48 -7.39 6.76 -7.37
CA ASN A 48 -7.65 5.38 -7.74
C ASN A 48 -7.46 4.49 -6.50
N VAL A 49 -8.33 3.50 -6.34
CA VAL A 49 -8.26 2.49 -5.29
C VAL A 49 -7.98 1.18 -5.98
N ARG A 50 -6.88 0.52 -5.60
CA ARG A 50 -6.52 -0.78 -6.15
C ARG A 50 -6.98 -1.89 -5.21
N THR A 51 -7.55 -2.95 -5.78
CA THR A 51 -7.98 -4.11 -4.99
C THR A 51 -6.89 -5.18 -4.94
N LEU A 52 -7.02 -6.12 -4.00
CA LEU A 52 -6.01 -7.16 -3.82
C LEU A 52 -5.92 -8.08 -5.05
N GLU A 53 -7.04 -8.32 -5.71
CA GLU A 53 -7.15 -9.12 -6.93
C GLU A 53 -6.35 -8.50 -8.08
N GLU A 54 -6.36 -7.17 -8.20
CA GLU A 54 -5.59 -6.45 -9.20
C GLU A 54 -4.08 -6.56 -8.97
N PHE A 55 -3.63 -6.51 -7.72
CA PHE A 55 -2.21 -6.72 -7.39
C PHE A 55 -1.77 -8.16 -7.66
N ALA A 56 -2.62 -9.14 -7.38
CA ALA A 56 -2.35 -10.53 -7.71
C ALA A 56 -2.24 -10.75 -9.22
N ALA A 57 -3.13 -10.14 -10.01
CA ALA A 57 -3.11 -10.25 -11.47
C ALA A 57 -1.87 -9.59 -12.11
N MET A 58 -1.38 -8.48 -11.54
CA MET A 58 -0.18 -7.78 -12.04
C MET A 58 1.10 -8.58 -11.83
N ASN A 59 1.22 -9.30 -10.71
CA ASN A 59 2.40 -10.10 -10.39
C ASN A 59 2.59 -11.26 -11.38
N ASN A 60 1.50 -11.91 -11.78
CA ASN A 60 1.54 -13.04 -12.73
C ASN A 60 2.00 -12.60 -14.14
N ASN A 61 1.77 -11.34 -14.51
CA ASN A 61 2.14 -10.80 -15.81
C ASN A 61 3.59 -10.26 -15.88
N GLN A 62 4.30 -10.14 -14.76
CA GLN A 62 5.72 -9.73 -14.76
C GLN A 62 6.69 -10.91 -14.99
N ALA A 63 6.23 -12.16 -14.89
CA ALA A 63 7.04 -13.34 -15.19
C ALA A 63 7.17 -13.64 -16.70
N ALA A 64 6.44 -12.91 -17.56
CA ALA A 64 6.35 -13.16 -19.00
C ALA A 64 7.02 -12.08 -19.88
N LYS A 65 7.91 -11.25 -19.31
CA LYS A 65 8.74 -10.30 -20.07
C LYS A 65 10.21 -10.43 -19.73
#